data_AF-A0A841TW33-F1
#
_entry.id   AF-A0A841TW33-F1
#
_cell.length_a   1.000
_cell.length_b   1.000
_cell.length_c   1.000
_cell.angle_alpha   90.00
_cell.angle_beta   90.00
_cell.angle_gamma   90.00
#
_symmetry.space_group_name_H-M   'P 1'
#
loop_
_entity.id
_entity.type
_entity.pdbx_description
1 polymer ?
#
loop_
_entity_poly.entity_id
_entity_poly.type
_entity_poly.pdbx_seq_one_letter_code
_entity_poly.pdbx_strand_id
1 'polypeptide(L)'
;MNATGQDDRKPHPYVGMWVTKDGYIRHELLPNGRYDEARGNRKSAYQGRYYLVGDHIEYIDDTGFTADGDFRDGILYHAGMVLYREE
;
A
#
# COMPACT_ATOMS: atom_id res chain seq x y z
N MET A 1 11.72 -24.89 -23.16
CA MET A 1 11.67 -24.01 -21.98
C MET A 1 10.83 -22.81 -22.38
N ASN A 2 9.52 -22.83 -22.14
CA ASN A 2 8.62 -21.74 -22.56
C ASN A 2 8.18 -20.99 -21.31
N ALA A 3 8.83 -19.87 -21.03
CA ALA A 3 8.37 -18.92 -20.03
C ALA A 3 7.15 -18.18 -20.58
N THR A 4 5.95 -18.65 -20.27
CA THR A 4 4.73 -17.86 -20.33
C THR A 4 4.78 -16.81 -19.23
N GLY A 5 5.41 -15.67 -19.50
CA GLY A 5 5.21 -14.44 -18.71
C GLY A 5 3.86 -13.86 -19.10
N GLN A 6 2.79 -14.38 -18.51
CA GLN A 6 1.45 -13.85 -18.73
C GLN A 6 1.33 -12.42 -18.17
N ASP A 7 0.43 -11.71 -18.82
CA ASP A 7 0.04 -10.31 -18.68
C ASP A 7 -0.58 -10.02 -17.29
N ASP A 8 0.21 -9.56 -16.32
CA ASP A 8 -0.24 -9.25 -14.94
C ASP A 8 -0.12 -7.75 -14.59
N ARG A 9 -0.26 -6.86 -15.58
CA ARG A 9 -0.25 -5.39 -15.36
C ARG A 9 -1.66 -4.81 -15.15
N LYS A 10 -2.60 -5.59 -14.62
CA LYS A 10 -3.83 -4.97 -14.10
C LYS A 10 -3.44 -4.20 -12.85
N PRO A 11 -3.65 -2.88 -12.78
CA PRO A 11 -3.49 -2.17 -11.53
C PRO A 11 -4.39 -2.88 -10.50
N HIS A 12 -3.77 -3.39 -9.44
CA HIS A 12 -4.50 -4.02 -8.34
C HIS A 12 -5.56 -3.04 -7.83
N PRO A 13 -6.74 -3.53 -7.41
CA PRO A 13 -7.87 -2.67 -7.07
C PRO A 13 -7.54 -1.66 -5.96
N TYR A 14 -6.49 -1.91 -5.19
CA TYR A 14 -6.04 -1.10 -4.06
C TYR A 14 -5.09 0.06 -4.41
N VAL A 15 -4.69 0.24 -5.68
CA VAL A 15 -3.93 1.43 -6.11
C VAL A 15 -4.68 2.70 -5.75
N GLY A 16 -3.98 3.65 -5.13
CA GLY A 16 -4.54 4.94 -4.77
C GLY A 16 -4.06 5.42 -3.42
N MET A 17 -4.62 6.55 -2.99
CA MET A 17 -4.27 7.19 -1.74
C MET A 17 -5.16 6.66 -0.61
N TRP A 18 -4.54 6.29 0.51
CA TRP A 18 -5.18 5.81 1.71
C TRP A 18 -4.87 6.75 2.85
N VAL A 19 -5.87 7.28 3.53
CA VAL A 19 -5.73 8.39 4.46
C VAL A 19 -6.36 8.06 5.80
N THR A 20 -5.71 8.40 6.92
CA THR A 20 -6.34 8.29 8.23
C THR A 20 -7.56 9.21 8.32
N LYS A 21 -8.49 8.89 9.23
CA LYS A 21 -9.73 9.68 9.41
C LYS A 21 -9.47 11.19 9.63
N ASP A 22 -8.37 11.51 10.31
CA ASP A 22 -7.93 12.88 10.62
C ASP A 22 -7.08 13.54 9.51
N GLY A 23 -6.73 12.82 8.44
CA GLY A 23 -5.91 13.35 7.34
C GLY A 23 -4.41 13.41 7.61
N TYR A 24 -3.95 13.04 8.81
CA TYR A 24 -2.56 13.17 9.20
C TYR A 24 -1.64 12.20 8.47
N ILE A 25 -2.08 10.98 8.22
CA ILE A 25 -1.29 9.98 7.49
C ILE A 25 -1.91 9.80 6.12
N ARG A 26 -1.07 9.91 5.09
CA ARG A 26 -1.42 9.71 3.68
C ARG A 26 -0.50 8.65 3.11
N HIS A 27 -1.05 7.51 2.73
CA HIS A 27 -0.35 6.32 2.30
C HIS A 27 -0.77 6.00 0.87
N GLU A 28 0.11 6.26 -0.09
CA GLU A 28 -0.15 6.04 -1.51
C GLU A 28 0.35 4.66 -1.94
N LEU A 29 -0.53 3.84 -2.51
CA LEU A 29 -0.17 2.60 -3.18
C LEU A 29 -0.04 2.85 -4.68
N LEU A 30 1.17 2.76 -5.22
CA LEU A 30 1.48 3.03 -6.62
C LEU A 30 1.29 1.77 -7.49
N PRO A 31 0.96 1.93 -8.79
CA PRO A 31 0.71 0.81 -9.70
C PRO A 31 1.95 -0.04 -10.04
N ASN A 32 3.15 0.40 -9.64
CA ASN A 32 4.40 -0.32 -9.81
C ASN A 32 4.77 -1.19 -8.58
N GLY A 33 3.85 -1.39 -7.64
CA GLY A 33 4.09 -2.16 -6.42
C GLY A 33 4.93 -1.42 -5.37
N ARG A 34 5.02 -0.09 -5.45
CA ARG A 34 5.68 0.77 -4.46
C ARG A 34 4.65 1.52 -3.62
N TYR A 35 4.97 1.79 -2.36
CA TYR A 35 4.17 2.71 -1.55
C TYR A 35 5.00 3.93 -1.13
N ASP A 36 4.30 5.04 -0.89
CA ASP A 36 4.83 6.25 -0.25
C ASP A 36 3.91 6.65 0.89
N GLU A 37 4.45 6.82 2.09
CA GLU A 37 3.70 7.30 3.23
C GLU A 37 4.18 8.67 3.67
N ALA A 38 3.27 9.64 3.70
CA ALA A 38 3.46 10.94 4.30
C ALA A 38 2.76 11.03 5.65
N ARG A 39 3.39 11.71 6.62
CA ARG A 39 2.83 11.99 7.95
C ARG A 39 2.89 13.49 8.25
N GLY A 40 1.75 14.15 8.27
CA GLY A 40 1.62 15.60 8.44
C GLY A 40 2.46 16.35 7.40
N ASN A 41 3.43 17.14 7.88
CA ASN A 41 4.32 17.92 7.02
C ASN A 41 5.51 17.11 6.47
N ARG A 42 5.75 15.89 6.96
CA ARG A 42 6.84 15.03 6.51
C ARG A 42 6.34 14.19 5.34
N LYS A 43 6.64 14.65 4.12
CA LYS A 43 6.45 13.89 2.89
C LYS A 43 7.41 12.70 2.86
N SER A 44 6.96 11.56 2.35
CA SER A 44 7.77 10.36 2.16
C SER A 44 8.51 9.91 3.43
N ALA A 45 7.78 9.87 4.55
CA ALA A 45 8.27 9.36 5.82
C ALA A 45 8.71 7.89 5.73
N TYR A 46 7.97 7.08 4.96
CA TYR A 46 8.28 5.68 4.67
C TYR A 46 8.04 5.37 3.20
N GLN A 47 8.87 4.53 2.62
CA GLN A 47 8.82 4.17 1.21
C GLN A 47 9.36 2.76 1.03
N GLY A 48 8.65 1.97 0.23
CA GLY A 48 9.04 0.59 0.04
C GLY A 48 8.25 -0.09 -1.04
N ARG A 49 8.35 -1.41 -1.04
CA ARG A 49 7.55 -2.29 -1.89
C ARG A 49 6.42 -2.89 -1.09
N TYR A 50 5.35 -3.22 -1.79
CA TYR A 50 4.29 -4.03 -1.23
C TYR A 50 3.93 -5.19 -2.16
N TYR A 51 3.31 -6.20 -1.58
CA TYR A 51 2.83 -7.40 -2.24
C TYR A 51 1.43 -7.70 -1.74
N LEU A 52 0.55 -8.14 -2.64
CA LEU A 52 -0.83 -8.46 -2.30
C LEU A 52 -1.04 -9.97 -2.34
N VAL A 53 -1.72 -10.48 -1.32
CA VAL A 53 -2.16 -11.88 -1.21
C VAL A 53 -3.66 -11.88 -0.95
N GLY A 54 -4.44 -11.81 -2.02
CA GLY A 54 -5.89 -11.58 -1.92
C GLY A 54 -6.17 -10.18 -1.37
N ASP A 55 -6.79 -10.12 -0.19
CA ASP A 55 -7.10 -8.89 0.53
C ASP A 55 -6.04 -8.53 1.60
N HIS A 56 -4.99 -9.33 1.71
CA HIS A 56 -3.85 -9.06 2.59
C HIS A 56 -2.74 -8.32 1.83
N ILE A 57 -2.06 -7.40 2.51
CA ILE A 57 -0.93 -6.62 1.98
C ILE A 57 0.30 -6.78 2.86
N GLU A 58 1.40 -7.15 2.22
CA GLU A 58 2.72 -7.29 2.84
C GLU A 58 3.61 -6.15 2.37
N TYR A 59 4.39 -5.56 3.27
CA TYR A 59 5.27 -4.43 3.01
C TYR A 59 6.72 -4.78 3.31
N ILE A 60 7.62 -4.25 2.49
CA ILE A 60 9.06 -4.24 2.72
C ILE A 60 9.57 -2.83 2.41
N ASP A 61 9.88 -2.07 3.45
CA ASP A 61 10.48 -0.74 3.35
C ASP A 61 11.91 -0.84 2.80
N ASP A 62 12.41 0.23 2.17
CA ASP A 62 13.77 0.28 1.63
C ASP A 62 14.86 0.11 2.71
N THR A 63 14.52 0.33 3.98
CA THR A 63 15.38 0.05 5.15
C THR A 63 15.40 -1.42 5.59
N GLY A 64 14.55 -2.27 5.01
CA GLY A 64 14.40 -3.68 5.37
C GLY A 64 13.39 -3.96 6.49
N PHE A 65 12.64 -2.94 6.94
CA PHE A 65 11.51 -3.14 7.84
C PHE A 65 10.35 -3.81 7.10
N THR A 66 9.67 -4.75 7.76
CA THR A 66 8.50 -5.44 7.22
C THR A 66 7.28 -5.08 8.02
N ALA A 67 6.14 -4.99 7.33
CA ALA A 67 4.86 -4.72 7.97
C ALA A 67 3.75 -5.36 7.14
N ASP A 68 2.60 -5.54 7.75
CA ASP A 68 1.47 -6.20 7.14
C ASP A 68 0.19 -5.37 7.33
N GLY A 69 -0.84 -5.71 6.54
CA GLY A 69 -2.16 -5.12 6.66
C GLY A 69 -3.21 -5.90 5.91
N ASP A 70 -4.47 -5.55 6.14
CA ASP A 70 -5.61 -6.16 5.48
C ASP A 70 -6.57 -5.11 4.93
N PHE A 71 -7.08 -5.33 3.74
CA PHE A 71 -8.23 -4.63 3.20
C PHE A 71 -9.51 -5.32 3.68
N ARG A 72 -10.39 -4.57 4.32
CA ARG A 72 -11.70 -5.06 4.79
C ARG A 72 -12.75 -4.01 4.49
N ASP A 73 -13.78 -4.39 3.72
CA ASP A 73 -14.88 -3.50 3.34
C ASP A 73 -14.42 -2.15 2.73
N GLY A 74 -13.32 -2.16 1.96
CA GLY A 74 -12.76 -0.96 1.33
C GLY A 74 -11.93 -0.07 2.28
N ILE A 75 -11.57 -0.57 3.46
CA ILE A 75 -10.74 0.09 4.47
C ILE A 75 -9.42 -0.69 4.62
N LEU A 76 -8.29 0.01 4.70
CA LEU A 76 -6.98 -0.58 4.98
C LEU A 76 -6.69 -0.55 6.48
N TYR A 77 -6.51 -1.73 7.06
CA TYR A 77 -6.07 -1.93 8.44
C TYR A 77 -4.59 -2.30 8.42
N HIS A 78 -3.73 -1.41 8.90
CA HIS A 78 -2.28 -1.60 8.80
C HIS A 78 -1.59 -1.02 10.03
N ALA A 79 -0.72 -1.81 10.69
CA ALA A 79 0.07 -1.37 11.85
C ALA A 79 -0.73 -0.64 12.96
N GLY A 80 -1.97 -1.09 13.23
CA GLY A 80 -2.89 -0.48 14.20
C GLY A 80 -3.58 0.80 13.70
N MET A 81 -3.34 1.21 12.47
CA MET A 81 -3.99 2.34 11.80
C MET A 81 -5.18 1.85 10.97
N VAL A 82 -6.15 2.75 10.80
CA VAL A 82 -7.30 2.56 9.93
C VAL A 82 -7.26 3.66 8.87
N LEU A 83 -7.07 3.27 7.61
CA LEU A 83 -6.97 4.18 6.49
C LEU A 83 -8.12 3.96 5.51
N TYR A 84 -8.65 5.07 5.01
CA TYR A 84 -9.76 5.10 4.07
C TYR A 84 -9.24 5.53 2.72
N ARG A 85 -9.80 4.98 1.65
CA ARG A 85 -9.45 5.40 0.31
C ARG A 85 -9.88 6.85 0.09
N GLU A 86 -8.96 7.68 -0.37
CA GLU A 86 -9.25 9.04 -0.86
C GLU A 86 -9.71 8.90 -2.31
N GLU A 87 -10.92 9.42 -2.58
CA GLU A 87 -11.53 9.46 -3.93
C GLU A 87 -10.92 10.55 -4.82
#